data_AF-A0A935ZCW9-F1
#
_entry.id   AF-A0A935ZCW9-F1
#
_cell.length_a   1.000
_cell.length_b   1.000
_cell.length_c   1.000
_cell.angle_alpha   90.00
_cell.angle_beta   90.00
_cell.angle_gamma   90.00
#
_symmetry.space_group_name_H-M   'P 1'
#
loop_
_entity.id
_entity.type
_entity.pdbx_description
1 polymer ?
#
loop_
_entity_poly.entity_id
_entity_poly.type
_entity_poly.pdbx_seq_one_letter_code
_entity_poly.pdbx_strand_id
1 'polypeptide(L)'
;MAAAQTRTADGSPHLLPYDFTIHAPVLVEACARVQLGKNVMLTIGAGGSLVADGTEQQPVVIERLDEAPWSTIRTLGGEVQLFYTRIEGGGAVGNSLPDLTGALLLRAPSGITTPTDVARLHYVQILGSEAAGLRIDGAASIWADSADLVISGGASHPISASATMVSAIPEGTYTGNADDRIARTACAGSTRRAAT
;
A
#
# COMPACT_ATOMS: atom_id res chain seq x y z
N MET A 1 -9.06 20.73 -14.50
CA MET A 1 -9.14 19.85 -13.32
C MET A 1 -10.00 18.66 -13.70
N ALA A 2 -9.52 17.43 -13.49
CA ALA A 2 -10.35 16.23 -13.71
C ALA A 2 -11.36 16.10 -12.55
N ALA A 3 -12.58 15.66 -12.86
CA ALA A 3 -13.64 15.50 -11.86
C ALA A 3 -13.37 14.30 -10.95
N ALA A 4 -13.84 14.39 -9.69
CA ALA A 4 -13.84 13.27 -8.76
C ALA A 4 -14.67 12.11 -9.34
N GLN A 5 -14.20 10.88 -9.15
CA GLN A 5 -14.89 9.67 -9.61
C GLN A 5 -15.35 8.84 -8.42
N THR A 6 -16.58 8.35 -8.46
CA THR A 6 -17.11 7.41 -7.47
C THR A 6 -17.18 6.02 -8.08
N ARG A 7 -16.63 5.03 -7.38
CA ARG A 7 -16.69 3.60 -7.68
C ARG A 7 -17.69 2.98 -6.72
N THR A 8 -18.88 2.74 -7.23
CA THR A 8 -20.02 2.29 -6.42
C THR A 8 -20.01 0.78 -6.21
N ALA A 9 -20.71 0.32 -5.16
CA ALA A 9 -20.93 -1.11 -4.94
C ALA A 9 -21.65 -1.78 -6.13
N ASP A 10 -22.64 -1.10 -6.72
CA ASP A 10 -23.42 -1.59 -7.86
C ASP A 10 -22.59 -1.85 -9.13
N GLY A 11 -21.43 -1.21 -9.25
CA GLY A 11 -20.48 -1.42 -10.35
C GLY A 11 -19.42 -2.49 -10.08
N SER A 12 -19.49 -3.21 -8.95
CA SER A 12 -18.48 -4.18 -8.54
C SER A 12 -18.66 -5.55 -9.20
N PRO A 13 -17.56 -6.29 -9.48
CA PRO A 13 -16.17 -5.89 -9.24
C PRO A 13 -15.67 -4.86 -10.29
N HIS A 14 -14.94 -3.85 -9.80
CA HIS A 14 -14.21 -2.91 -10.65
C HIS A 14 -12.91 -3.57 -11.11
N LEU A 15 -12.85 -3.96 -12.39
CA LEU A 15 -11.71 -4.70 -12.95
C LEU A 15 -10.61 -3.75 -13.43
N LEU A 16 -9.39 -3.96 -12.95
CA LEU A 16 -8.18 -3.25 -13.35
C LEU A 16 -7.17 -4.25 -13.94
N PRO A 17 -7.31 -4.65 -15.22
CA PRO A 17 -6.44 -5.65 -15.86
C PRO A 17 -5.07 -5.10 -16.28
N TYR A 18 -4.87 -3.78 -16.24
CA TYR A 18 -3.64 -3.11 -16.64
C TYR A 18 -3.26 -2.05 -15.61
N ASP A 19 -1.98 -1.64 -15.63
CA ASP A 19 -1.48 -0.54 -14.81
C ASP A 19 -2.36 0.70 -14.96
N PHE A 20 -2.63 1.36 -13.84
CA PHE A 20 -3.52 2.50 -13.79
C PHE A 20 -2.95 3.59 -12.89
N THR A 21 -3.11 4.85 -13.28
CA THR A 21 -2.73 6.00 -12.45
C THR A 21 -3.94 6.86 -12.13
N ILE A 22 -4.16 7.10 -10.84
CA ILE A 22 -5.16 8.01 -10.32
C ILE A 22 -4.55 9.42 -10.23
N HIS A 23 -5.12 10.37 -10.97
CA HIS A 23 -4.70 11.79 -11.01
C HIS A 23 -5.79 12.75 -10.50
N ALA A 24 -6.88 12.21 -9.97
CA ALA A 24 -7.99 12.95 -9.38
C ALA A 24 -8.57 12.12 -8.23
N PRO A 25 -9.36 12.71 -7.33
CA PRO A 25 -9.98 11.95 -6.24
C PRO A 25 -10.85 10.80 -6.75
N VAL A 26 -10.64 9.62 -6.17
CA VAL A 26 -11.44 8.41 -6.38
C VAL A 26 -11.98 7.96 -5.02
N LEU A 27 -13.31 7.86 -4.93
CA LEU A 27 -13.99 7.23 -3.80
C LEU A 27 -14.41 5.81 -4.19
N VAL A 28 -14.08 4.83 -3.35
CA VAL A 28 -14.57 3.46 -3.41
C VAL A 28 -15.53 3.27 -2.25
N GLU A 29 -16.80 3.07 -2.55
CA GLU A 29 -17.86 2.96 -1.56
C GLU A 29 -17.79 1.64 -0.78
N ALA A 30 -18.38 1.63 0.42
CA ALA A 30 -18.56 0.42 1.22
C ALA A 30 -19.12 -0.75 0.39
N CYS A 31 -18.70 -1.97 0.73
CA CYS A 31 -19.04 -3.21 0.01
C CYS A 31 -18.44 -3.35 -1.41
N ALA A 32 -17.80 -2.32 -1.97
CA ALA A 32 -17.24 -2.42 -3.32
C ALA A 32 -16.01 -3.35 -3.37
N ARG A 33 -15.85 -4.00 -4.52
CA ARG A 33 -14.69 -4.88 -4.82
C ARG A 33 -13.88 -4.31 -5.98
N VAL A 34 -12.57 -4.24 -5.81
CA VAL A 34 -11.61 -3.83 -6.85
C VAL A 34 -10.68 -5.00 -7.12
N GLN A 35 -10.61 -5.44 -8.37
CA GLN A 35 -9.81 -6.61 -8.76
C GLN A 35 -8.66 -6.19 -9.67
N LEU A 36 -7.43 -6.47 -9.25
CA LEU A 36 -6.22 -6.13 -9.99
C LEU A 36 -5.65 -7.36 -10.71
N GLY A 37 -5.33 -7.19 -11.99
CA GLY A 37 -4.69 -8.21 -12.81
C GLY A 37 -3.29 -8.60 -12.32
N LYS A 38 -2.78 -9.72 -12.84
CA LYS A 38 -1.41 -10.18 -12.60
C LYS A 38 -0.40 -9.06 -12.84
N ASN A 39 0.49 -8.83 -11.86
CA ASN A 39 1.52 -7.80 -11.89
C ASN A 39 1.02 -6.35 -12.08
N VAL A 40 -0.28 -6.10 -11.99
CA VAL A 40 -0.83 -4.74 -12.16
C VAL A 40 -0.39 -3.85 -11.01
N MET A 41 -0.03 -2.62 -11.37
CA MET A 41 0.32 -1.55 -10.45
C MET A 41 -0.73 -0.43 -10.49
N LEU A 42 -1.28 -0.11 -9.32
CA LEU A 42 -2.14 1.05 -9.13
C LEU A 42 -1.31 2.19 -8.53
N THR A 43 -1.11 3.27 -9.29
CA THR A 43 -0.37 4.45 -8.84
C THR A 43 -1.32 5.56 -8.44
N ILE A 44 -1.16 6.11 -7.25
CA ILE A 44 -1.81 7.37 -6.85
C ILE A 44 -0.82 8.51 -7.14
N GLY A 45 -0.99 9.12 -8.30
CA GLY A 45 -0.11 10.18 -8.79
C GLY A 45 -0.42 11.54 -8.16
N ALA A 46 0.38 12.54 -8.51
CA ALA A 46 0.15 13.92 -8.10
C ALA A 46 -1.29 14.39 -8.41
N GLY A 47 -1.95 14.98 -7.41
CA GLY A 47 -3.34 15.43 -7.49
C GLY A 47 -4.39 14.32 -7.36
N GLY A 48 -3.98 13.07 -7.28
CA GLY A 48 -4.85 11.92 -7.04
C GLY A 48 -5.02 11.62 -5.55
N SER A 49 -6.20 11.10 -5.21
CA SER A 49 -6.44 10.44 -3.93
C SER A 49 -7.28 9.19 -4.15
N LEU A 50 -7.04 8.16 -3.34
CA LEU A 50 -7.89 6.98 -3.26
C LEU A 50 -8.47 6.90 -1.85
N VAL A 51 -9.77 7.05 -1.75
CA VAL A 51 -10.53 6.89 -0.50
C VAL A 51 -11.32 5.59 -0.61
N ALA A 52 -11.03 4.62 0.24
CA ALA A 52 -11.86 3.43 0.43
C ALA A 52 -12.66 3.60 1.71
N ASP A 53 -13.96 3.82 1.58
CA ASP A 53 -14.85 4.19 2.69
C ASP A 53 -15.73 3.00 3.09
N GLY A 54 -15.06 1.94 3.55
CA GLY A 54 -15.73 0.75 4.06
C GLY A 54 -16.31 0.93 5.45
N THR A 55 -17.14 -0.03 5.86
CA THR A 55 -17.58 -0.18 7.25
C THR A 55 -17.30 -1.60 7.75
N GLU A 56 -17.43 -1.83 9.06
CA GLU A 56 -17.25 -3.16 9.66
C GLU A 56 -18.14 -4.22 9.00
N GLN A 57 -19.39 -3.88 8.70
CA GLN A 57 -20.36 -4.79 8.08
C GLN A 57 -20.20 -4.85 6.56
N GLN A 58 -19.59 -3.84 5.94
CA GLN A 58 -19.47 -3.68 4.50
C GLN A 58 -18.06 -3.20 4.12
N PRO A 59 -17.04 -4.05 4.29
CA PRO A 59 -15.67 -3.67 3.99
C PRO A 59 -15.48 -3.43 2.49
N VAL A 60 -14.53 -2.57 2.15
CA VAL A 60 -14.00 -2.51 0.78
C VAL A 60 -12.99 -3.64 0.60
N VAL A 61 -13.04 -4.35 -0.52
CA VAL A 61 -12.09 -5.42 -0.83
C VAL A 61 -11.29 -5.08 -2.08
N ILE A 62 -9.98 -5.10 -1.96
CA ILE A 62 -9.03 -4.96 -3.05
C ILE A 62 -8.27 -6.27 -3.16
N GLU A 63 -8.43 -6.99 -4.27
CA GLU A 63 -7.96 -8.38 -4.39
C GLU A 63 -7.44 -8.70 -5.79
N ARG A 64 -6.92 -9.92 -5.96
CA ARG A 64 -6.49 -10.43 -7.25
C ARG A 64 -7.69 -10.64 -8.18
N LEU A 65 -7.51 -10.27 -9.44
CA LEU A 65 -8.43 -10.61 -10.53
C LEU A 65 -8.40 -12.11 -10.85
N ASP A 66 -7.23 -12.72 -10.74
CA ASP A 66 -6.95 -14.14 -11.05
C ASP A 66 -6.16 -14.80 -9.91
N GLU A 67 -5.66 -16.03 -10.09
CA GLU A 67 -4.82 -16.71 -9.09
C GLU A 67 -3.48 -16.01 -8.85
N ALA A 68 -2.96 -15.31 -9.86
CA ALA A 68 -1.67 -14.67 -9.80
C ALA A 68 -1.71 -13.36 -8.99
N PRO A 69 -0.64 -13.05 -8.25
CA PRO A 69 -0.55 -11.81 -7.48
C PRO A 69 -0.54 -10.57 -8.37
N TRP A 70 -1.16 -9.50 -7.89
CA TRP A 70 -0.94 -8.16 -8.44
C TRP A 70 0.30 -7.52 -7.81
N SER A 71 0.81 -6.43 -8.39
CA SER A 71 2.08 -5.85 -7.96
C SER A 71 1.95 -5.00 -6.70
N THR A 72 1.47 -3.76 -6.83
CA THR A 72 1.46 -2.80 -5.72
C THR A 72 0.43 -1.69 -5.93
N ILE A 73 -0.14 -1.21 -4.83
CA ILE A 73 -0.80 0.08 -4.76
C ILE A 73 0.26 1.02 -4.21
N ARG A 74 0.62 2.06 -4.97
CA ARG A 74 1.68 2.98 -4.56
C ARG A 74 1.24 4.43 -4.55
N THR A 75 1.70 5.19 -3.57
CA THR A 75 1.65 6.64 -3.64
C THR A 75 2.87 7.17 -4.39
N LEU A 76 2.67 8.12 -5.28
CA LEU A 76 3.71 8.84 -6.00
C LEU A 76 3.27 10.30 -6.22
N GLY A 77 3.16 11.02 -5.11
CA GLY A 77 2.68 12.41 -5.09
C GLY A 77 1.20 12.58 -4.79
N GLY A 78 0.44 11.48 -4.68
CA GLY A 78 -0.93 11.47 -4.16
C GLY A 78 -1.02 10.72 -2.82
N GLU A 79 -2.24 10.45 -2.38
CA GLU A 79 -2.52 9.91 -1.04
C GLU A 79 -3.57 8.78 -1.05
N VAL A 80 -3.54 7.95 -0.01
CA VAL A 80 -4.55 6.91 0.24
C VAL A 80 -5.21 7.12 1.60
N GLN A 81 -6.52 6.91 1.68
CA GLN A 81 -7.27 6.89 2.94
C GLN A 81 -8.14 5.64 2.94
N LEU A 82 -7.84 4.69 3.82
CA LEU A 82 -8.42 3.36 3.82
C LEU A 82 -9.12 3.11 5.14
N PHE A 83 -10.44 2.93 5.08
CA PHE A 83 -11.30 2.62 6.21
C PHE A 83 -11.96 1.27 5.96
N TYR A 84 -11.87 0.35 6.93
CA TYR A 84 -12.41 -1.02 6.84
C TYR A 84 -12.14 -1.66 5.47
N THR A 85 -10.86 -1.67 5.10
CA THR A 85 -10.41 -2.13 3.78
C THR A 85 -9.59 -3.39 3.92
N ARG A 86 -9.87 -4.38 3.08
CA ARG A 86 -9.05 -5.58 2.95
C ARG A 86 -8.28 -5.56 1.64
N ILE A 87 -6.96 -5.70 1.73
CA ILE A 87 -6.02 -5.78 0.62
C ILE A 87 -5.49 -7.21 0.57
N GLU A 88 -5.80 -7.96 -0.48
CA GLU A 88 -5.47 -9.38 -0.59
C GLU A 88 -4.59 -9.68 -1.81
N GLY A 89 -3.53 -10.45 -1.61
CA GLY A 89 -2.81 -11.09 -2.72
C GLY A 89 -1.99 -10.17 -3.61
N GLY A 90 -1.55 -9.04 -3.08
CA GLY A 90 -0.62 -8.14 -3.75
C GLY A 90 0.84 -8.49 -3.50
N GLY A 91 1.72 -7.54 -3.81
CA GLY A 91 3.12 -7.65 -3.49
C GLY A 91 3.91 -8.55 -4.44
N ALA A 92 3.44 -8.80 -5.67
CA ALA A 92 4.20 -9.57 -6.65
C ALA A 92 5.64 -9.01 -6.75
N VAL A 93 6.63 -9.85 -6.47
CA VAL A 93 8.04 -9.43 -6.37
C VAL A 93 8.59 -8.98 -7.72
N GLY A 94 8.12 -9.57 -8.81
CA GLY A 94 8.60 -9.28 -10.17
C GLY A 94 10.13 -9.46 -10.26
N ASN A 95 10.81 -8.45 -10.80
CA ASN A 95 12.28 -8.40 -10.88
C ASN A 95 12.92 -7.65 -9.68
N SER A 96 12.18 -7.47 -8.58
CA SER A 96 12.64 -6.77 -7.38
C SER A 96 13.12 -7.76 -6.31
N LEU A 97 13.48 -7.23 -5.14
CA LEU A 97 13.64 -8.02 -3.91
C LEU A 97 12.36 -7.90 -3.07
N PRO A 98 11.97 -8.95 -2.32
CA PRO A 98 10.78 -8.91 -1.46
C PRO A 98 10.75 -7.71 -0.49
N ASP A 99 11.91 -7.27 0.00
CA ASP A 99 12.01 -6.14 0.93
C ASP A 99 11.88 -4.77 0.25
N LEU A 100 12.07 -4.72 -1.08
CA LEU A 100 12.05 -3.50 -1.90
C LEU A 100 10.69 -3.22 -2.54
N THR A 101 9.68 -4.03 -2.25
CA THR A 101 8.30 -3.86 -2.70
C THR A 101 7.32 -4.22 -1.59
N GLY A 102 6.04 -3.95 -1.81
CA GLY A 102 4.97 -4.39 -0.93
C GLY A 102 3.60 -4.21 -1.56
N ALA A 103 2.58 -4.90 -1.03
CA ALA A 103 1.21 -4.77 -1.51
C ALA A 103 0.74 -3.31 -1.45
N LEU A 104 1.08 -2.60 -0.37
CA LEU A 104 0.96 -1.15 -0.25
C LEU A 104 2.36 -0.51 -0.17
N LEU A 105 2.71 0.35 -1.12
CA LEU A 105 3.99 1.06 -1.19
C LEU A 105 3.80 2.57 -1.04
N LEU A 106 4.19 3.10 0.10
CA LEU A 106 4.10 4.53 0.39
C LEU A 106 5.38 5.24 -0.01
N ARG A 107 5.27 6.25 -0.87
CA ARG A 107 6.33 7.22 -1.17
C ARG A 107 5.81 8.64 -1.00
N ALA A 108 6.67 9.50 -0.46
CA ALA A 108 6.45 10.93 -0.49
C ALA A 108 6.57 11.46 -1.93
N PRO A 109 6.01 12.65 -2.21
CA PRO A 109 6.27 13.35 -3.47
C PRO A 109 7.77 13.51 -3.73
N SER A 110 8.17 13.56 -5.00
CA SER A 110 9.58 13.67 -5.38
C SER A 110 10.22 14.95 -4.83
N GLY A 111 11.44 14.82 -4.30
CA GLY A 111 12.20 15.94 -3.73
C GLY A 111 11.83 16.30 -2.28
N ILE A 112 10.85 15.62 -1.69
CA ILE A 112 10.47 15.84 -0.30
C ILE A 112 11.38 15.04 0.64
N THR A 113 11.95 15.73 1.62
CA THR A 113 12.88 15.16 2.62
C THR A 113 12.33 15.18 4.05
N THR A 114 11.23 15.89 4.27
CA THR A 114 10.52 15.93 5.56
C THR A 114 9.38 14.91 5.57
N PRO A 115 9.10 14.26 6.73
CA PRO A 115 7.95 13.36 6.84
C PRO A 115 6.69 14.00 6.27
N THR A 116 6.01 13.28 5.37
CA THR A 116 4.79 13.73 4.70
C THR A 116 3.77 12.64 4.76
N ASP A 117 2.64 12.93 5.39
CA ASP A 117 1.56 11.96 5.52
C ASP A 117 0.95 11.70 4.13
N VAL A 118 0.94 10.43 3.72
CA VAL A 118 0.42 9.99 2.41
C VAL A 118 -0.53 8.80 2.52
N ALA A 119 -0.68 8.22 3.73
CA ALA A 119 -1.63 7.16 3.98
C ALA A 119 -2.32 7.30 5.33
N ARG A 120 -3.65 7.22 5.36
CA ARG A 120 -4.45 7.13 6.59
C ARG A 120 -5.13 5.77 6.63
N LEU A 121 -4.92 5.00 7.69
CA LEU A 121 -5.30 3.59 7.76
C LEU A 121 -6.13 3.33 9.03
N HIS A 122 -7.37 2.89 8.87
CA HIS A 122 -8.24 2.49 9.98
C HIS A 122 -8.91 1.16 9.69
N TYR A 123 -8.72 0.17 10.55
CA TYR A 123 -9.27 -1.18 10.38
C TYR A 123 -8.89 -1.80 9.02
N VAL A 124 -7.61 -1.69 8.67
CA VAL A 124 -7.08 -2.17 7.39
C VAL A 124 -6.45 -3.54 7.58
N GLN A 125 -6.74 -4.46 6.67
CA GLN A 125 -6.14 -5.80 6.64
C GLN A 125 -5.33 -5.96 5.35
N ILE A 126 -4.05 -6.30 5.44
CA ILE A 126 -3.20 -6.65 4.30
C ILE A 126 -2.83 -8.13 4.42
N LEU A 127 -3.37 -8.96 3.53
CA LEU A 127 -3.32 -10.41 3.65
C LEU A 127 -2.61 -11.05 2.45
N GLY A 128 -1.72 -12.01 2.74
CA GLY A 128 -1.15 -12.87 1.70
C GLY A 128 -0.30 -12.13 0.67
N SER A 129 0.44 -11.10 1.08
CA SER A 129 1.39 -10.40 0.21
C SER A 129 2.56 -11.32 -0.15
N GLU A 130 2.99 -11.35 -1.42
CA GLU A 130 4.20 -12.08 -1.83
C GLU A 130 5.52 -11.36 -1.45
N ALA A 131 5.41 -10.13 -0.94
CA ALA A 131 6.51 -9.30 -0.48
C ALA A 131 6.17 -8.76 0.91
N ALA A 132 6.69 -7.57 1.27
CA ALA A 132 6.17 -6.87 2.43
C ALA A 132 4.65 -6.60 2.29
N GLY A 133 3.90 -6.60 3.38
CA GLY A 133 2.51 -6.13 3.33
C GLY A 133 2.48 -4.63 3.05
N LEU A 134 3.20 -3.87 3.88
CA LEU A 134 3.36 -2.42 3.78
C LEU A 134 4.83 -2.06 3.62
N ARG A 135 5.14 -1.20 2.64
CA ARG A 135 6.46 -0.61 2.46
C ARG A 135 6.38 0.91 2.62
N ILE A 136 7.21 1.47 3.50
CA ILE A 136 7.30 2.91 3.75
C ILE A 136 8.66 3.41 3.27
N ASP A 137 8.68 4.12 2.15
CA ASP A 137 9.90 4.54 1.47
C ASP A 137 10.16 6.05 1.57
N GLY A 138 11.43 6.42 1.75
CA GLY A 138 11.86 7.81 1.88
C GLY A 138 11.19 8.53 3.06
N ALA A 139 10.56 9.67 2.76
CA ALA A 139 9.90 10.54 3.73
C ALA A 139 8.38 10.33 3.81
N ALA A 140 7.86 9.22 3.26
CA ALA A 140 6.44 8.88 3.40
C ALA A 140 6.10 8.59 4.87
N SER A 141 5.05 9.22 5.35
CA SER A 141 4.51 9.03 6.69
C SER A 141 3.04 8.61 6.60
N ILE A 142 2.50 8.20 7.73
CA ILE A 142 1.12 7.76 7.93
C ILE A 142 0.49 8.71 8.95
N TRP A 143 -0.76 9.13 8.73
CA TRP A 143 -1.45 10.01 9.67
C TRP A 143 -1.47 9.41 11.08
N ALA A 144 -1.18 10.23 12.08
CA ALA A 144 -0.98 9.81 13.47
C ALA A 144 -2.21 9.17 14.14
N ASP A 145 -3.40 9.38 13.59
CA ASP A 145 -4.63 8.75 14.07
C ASP A 145 -4.90 7.38 13.46
N SER A 146 -4.06 6.91 12.53
CA SER A 146 -4.19 5.57 11.94
C SER A 146 -4.03 4.48 13.00
N ALA A 147 -4.89 3.47 12.94
CA ALA A 147 -4.97 2.40 13.93
C ALA A 147 -5.53 1.10 13.33
N ASP A 148 -5.39 0.01 14.09
CA ASP A 148 -5.98 -1.29 13.76
C ASP A 148 -5.51 -1.84 12.40
N LEU A 149 -4.22 -1.66 12.10
CA LEU A 149 -3.60 -2.26 10.92
C LEU A 149 -3.25 -3.73 11.21
N VAL A 150 -3.75 -4.64 10.38
CA VAL A 150 -3.42 -6.08 10.45
C VAL A 150 -2.66 -6.47 9.20
N ILE A 151 -1.49 -7.10 9.37
CA ILE A 151 -0.71 -7.66 8.26
C ILE A 151 -0.33 -9.10 8.59
N SER A 152 -0.81 -10.06 7.79
CA SER A 152 -0.58 -11.49 8.05
C SER A 152 -0.57 -12.34 6.77
N GLY A 153 -0.06 -13.56 6.89
CA GLY A 153 0.03 -14.52 5.80
C GLY A 153 1.00 -14.11 4.68
N GLY A 154 1.80 -13.07 4.87
CA GLY A 154 2.77 -12.60 3.89
C GLY A 154 3.98 -13.53 3.74
N ALA A 155 4.54 -13.59 2.54
CA ALA A 155 5.71 -14.42 2.22
C ALA A 155 7.06 -13.80 2.69
N SER A 156 7.03 -12.59 3.25
CA SER A 156 8.19 -11.89 3.82
C SER A 156 7.82 -11.22 5.15
N HIS A 157 8.37 -10.04 5.44
CA HIS A 157 8.07 -9.20 6.59
C HIS A 157 6.70 -8.51 6.48
N PRO A 158 5.98 -8.25 7.59
CA PRO A 158 4.74 -7.47 7.55
C PRO A 158 4.99 -6.05 7.02
N ILE A 159 6.06 -5.42 7.49
CA ILE A 159 6.42 -4.04 7.15
C ILE A 159 7.90 -3.94 6.80
N SER A 160 8.21 -3.23 5.72
CA SER A 160 9.56 -2.75 5.40
C SER A 160 9.56 -1.23 5.38
N ALA A 161 10.30 -0.60 6.29
CA ALA A 161 10.26 0.86 6.46
C ALA A 161 11.66 1.48 6.40
N SER A 162 11.74 2.70 5.85
CA SER A 162 12.90 3.56 6.00
C SER A 162 13.16 3.82 7.48
N ALA A 163 14.43 3.83 7.89
CA ALA A 163 14.81 3.94 9.30
C ALA A 163 14.22 5.16 10.02
N THR A 164 14.00 6.26 9.29
CA THR A 164 13.44 7.50 9.80
C THR A 164 11.92 7.48 9.98
N MET A 165 11.23 6.50 9.38
CA MET A 165 9.76 6.42 9.37
C MET A 165 9.22 5.31 10.27
N VAL A 166 10.07 4.63 11.06
CA VAL A 166 9.64 3.56 11.98
C VAL A 166 8.62 4.07 13.01
N SER A 167 8.73 5.33 13.44
CA SER A 167 7.79 5.94 14.37
C SER A 167 6.42 6.28 13.75
N ALA A 168 6.31 6.24 12.42
CA ALA A 168 5.03 6.45 11.71
C ALA A 168 4.24 5.15 11.52
N ILE A 169 4.78 4.01 11.97
CA ILE A 169 4.07 2.72 11.88
C ILE A 169 2.92 2.74 12.89
N PRO A 170 1.66 2.56 12.46
CA PRO A 170 0.51 2.59 13.36
C PRO A 170 0.51 1.37 14.31
N GLU A 171 -0.30 1.45 15.36
CA GLU A 171 -0.59 0.27 16.18
C GLU A 171 -1.36 -0.78 15.36
N GLY A 172 -1.12 -2.05 15.66
CA GLY A 172 -1.64 -3.13 14.83
C GLY A 172 -1.18 -4.52 15.22
N THR A 173 -1.59 -5.51 14.42
CA THR A 173 -1.19 -6.91 14.54
C THR A 173 -0.38 -7.30 13.31
N TYR A 174 0.88 -7.69 13.52
CA TYR A 174 1.85 -7.95 12.46
C TYR A 174 2.40 -9.39 12.48
N THR A 175 1.59 -10.33 12.96
CA THR A 175 2.00 -11.73 13.18
C THR A 175 1.44 -12.68 12.12
N GLY A 176 2.07 -13.85 11.98
CA GLY A 176 1.65 -14.88 11.03
C GLY A 176 2.17 -14.65 9.60
N ASN A 177 3.24 -13.88 9.45
CA ASN A 177 4.00 -13.73 8.22
C ASN A 177 5.20 -14.70 8.24
N ALA A 178 5.91 -14.82 7.12
CA ALA A 178 7.13 -15.63 7.05
C ALA A 178 8.21 -15.14 8.05
N ASP A 179 8.26 -13.83 8.30
CA ASP A 179 9.05 -13.21 9.37
C ASP A 179 8.27 -12.06 9.98
N ASP A 180 7.85 -12.17 11.25
CA ASP A 180 7.02 -11.18 11.92
C ASP A 180 7.76 -9.90 12.35
N ARG A 181 9.07 -9.80 12.09
CA ARG A 181 9.86 -8.61 12.41
C ARG A 181 9.63 -7.52 11.36
N ILE A 182 9.60 -6.27 11.82
CA ILE A 182 9.64 -5.10 10.93
C ILE A 182 11.04 -4.95 10.36
N ALA A 183 11.15 -4.99 9.03
CA ALA A 183 12.40 -4.80 8.32
C ALA A 183 12.74 -3.32 8.20
N ARG A 184 14.02 -2.98 8.44
CA ARG A 184 14.55 -1.65 8.12
C ARG A 184 15.13 -1.69 6.72
N THR A 185 14.58 -0.88 5.82
CA THR A 185 15.22 -0.65 4.52
C THR A 185 16.53 0.10 4.76
N ALA A 186 17.66 -0.49 4.36
CA ALA A 186 18.93 0.23 4.33
C ALA A 186 18.81 1.41 3.35
N CYS A 187 19.19 2.62 3.78
CA CYS A 187 19.47 3.68 2.82
C CYS A 187 20.48 3.14 1.81
N ALA A 188 20.24 3.35 0.51
CA ALA A 188 21.25 3.16 -0.52
C ALA A 188 22.36 4.22 -0.36
N GLY A 189 23.09 4.15 0.76
CA GLY A 189 24.35 4.85 0.97
C GLY A 189 25.41 4.01 0.30
N SER A 190 25.96 4.50 -0.81
CA SER A 190 27.12 3.94 -1.48
C SER A 190 28.14 3.46 -0.46
N THR A 191 28.39 2.15 -0.39
CA THR A 191 29.52 1.62 0.36
C THR A 191 30.78 2.09 -0.38
N ARG A 192 31.33 3.25 0.02
CA ARG A 192 32.74 3.52 -0.27
C ARG A 192 33.51 2.50 0.54
N ARG A 193 33.95 1.42 -0.13
CA ARG A 193 35.08 0.64 0.36
C ARG A 193 36.23 1.63 0.56
N ALA A 194 36.64 1.83 1.81
CA ALA A 194 37.96 2.37 2.07
C ALA A 194 38.96 1.36 1.49
N ALA A 195 39.63 1.76 0.41
CA ALA A 195 40.84 1.08 -0.03
C ALA A 195 41.93 1.30 1.02
N THR A 196 42.72 0.25 1.16
CA THR A 196 43.75 -0.02 2.16
C THR A 196 44.88 0.99 2.17
#